data_AF-A0A8H9W9S7-F1
#
_entry.id   AF-A0A8H9W9S7-F1
#
_cell.length_a   1.000
_cell.length_b   1.000
_cell.length_c   1.000
_cell.angle_alpha   90.00
_cell.angle_beta   90.00
_cell.angle_gamma   90.00
#
_symmetry.space_group_name_H-M   'P 1'
#
loop_
_entity.id
_entity.type
_entity.pdbx_description
1 polymer ?
#
loop_
_entity_poly.entity_id
_entity_poly.type
_entity_poly.pdbx_seq_one_letter_code
_entity_poly.pdbx_strand_id
1 'polypeptide(L)' 'MSNIVFVGAGSVRYTIKLVGDLAKAPDLYGSRLVLMDIDEERLKATYILVTKYLRELNAEYTVEQT' A
#
# COMPACT_ATOMS: atom_id res chain seq x y z
N MET A 1 -8.45 -14.08 -1.39
CA MET A 1 -7.65 -13.23 -0.48
C MET A 1 -6.19 -13.40 -0.87
N SER A 2 -5.61 -12.36 -1.46
CA SER A 2 -4.25 -12.40 -2.01
C SER A 2 -3.27 -11.63 -1.13
N ASN A 3 -2.00 -11.99 -1.18
CA ASN A 3 -0.92 -11.20 -0.59
C ASN A 3 -0.22 -10.44 -1.73
N ILE A 4 -0.32 -9.11 -1.72
CA ILE A 4 0.31 -8.22 -2.69
C ILE A 4 1.49 -7.56 -1.99
N VAL A 5 2.71 -7.80 -2.48
CA VAL A 5 3.95 -7.34 -1.83
C VAL A 5 4.67 -6.35 -2.72
N PHE A 6 4.98 -5.17 -2.20
CA PHE A 6 5.78 -4.15 -2.87
C PHE A 6 7.17 -4.08 -2.23
N VAL A 7 8.18 -4.55 -2.98
CA VAL A 7 9.59 -4.46 -2.60
C VAL A 7 10.17 -3.16 -3.16
N GLY A 8 10.77 -2.34 -2.31
CA GLY A 8 11.18 -0.97 -2.66
C GLY A 8 10.05 0.05 -2.51
N ALA A 9 9.17 -0.17 -1.52
CA ALA A 9 7.98 0.65 -1.29
C ALA A 9 8.29 2.11 -0.89
N GLY A 10 9.50 2.39 -0.42
CA GLY A 10 10.00 3.74 -0.13
C GLY A 10 10.05 4.65 -1.36
N SER A 11 9.84 4.12 -2.57
CA SER A 11 9.48 4.89 -3.77
C SER A 11 8.06 5.48 -3.65
N VAL A 12 7.88 6.42 -2.71
CA VAL A 12 6.59 6.92 -2.24
C VAL A 12 5.59 7.24 -3.36
N ARG A 13 6.00 8.03 -4.36
CA ARG A 13 5.11 8.41 -5.48
C ARG A 13 4.70 7.22 -6.34
N TYR A 14 5.62 6.29 -6.59
CA TYR A 14 5.33 5.11 -7.39
C TYR A 14 4.39 4.17 -6.64
N THR A 15 4.67 3.93 -5.36
CA THR A 15 3.85 3.11 -4.48
C THR A 15 2.41 3.65 -4.38
N ILE A 16 2.23 4.95 -4.13
CA ILE A 16 0.90 5.57 -4.06
C ILE A 16 0.14 5.43 -5.38
N LYS A 17 0.83 5.58 -6.52
CA LYS A 17 0.20 5.39 -7.83
C LYS A 17 -0.37 3.98 -7.97
N LEU A 18 0.43 2.95 -7.65
CA LEU A 18 -0.02 1.55 -7.70
C LEU A 18 -1.17 1.27 -6.73
N VAL A 19 -1.10 1.83 -5.51
CA VAL A 19 -2.18 1.73 -4.53
C VAL A 19 -3.47 2.37 -5.06
N GLY A 20 -3.38 3.49 -5.78
CA GLY A 20 -4.53 4.11 -6.43
C GLY A 20 -5.15 3.25 -7.53
N ASP A 21 -4.36 2.42 -8.21
CA ASP A 21 -4.89 1.46 -9.18
C ASP A 21 -5.52 0.25 -8.47
N LEU A 22 -4.93 -0.23 -7.36
CA LEU A 22 -5.53 -1.27 -6.50
C LEU A 22 -6.86 -0.81 -5.89
N ALA A 23 -6.97 0.45 -5.47
CA ALA A 23 -8.20 1.03 -4.95
C ALA A 23 -9.32 1.14 -6.00
N LYS A 24 -9.04 0.88 -7.29
CA LYS A 24 -10.04 0.83 -8.36
C LYS A 24 -10.38 -0.61 -8.78
N ALA A 25 -9.83 -1.61 -8.09
CA ALA A 25 -10.04 -3.02 -8.38
C ALA A 25 -10.79 -3.70 -7.21
N PRO A 26 -12.14 -3.60 -7.15
CA PRO A 26 -12.94 -4.19 -6.09
C PRO A 26 -12.73 -5.69 -5.90
N ASP A 27 -12.43 -6.42 -6.97
CA ASP A 27 -12.17 -7.87 -6.94
C ASP A 27 -10.92 -8.24 -6.11
N LEU A 28 -10.06 -7.26 -5.80
CA LEU A 28 -8.87 -7.43 -4.97
C LEU A 28 -9.09 -7.01 -3.51
N TYR A 29 -10.26 -6.48 -3.16
CA TYR A 29 -10.54 -6.02 -1.80
C TYR A 29 -10.51 -7.18 -0.80
N GLY A 30 -10.16 -6.86 0.44
CA GLY A 30 -9.85 -7.83 1.49
C GLY A 30 -8.47 -8.48 1.36
N SER A 31 -7.66 -8.11 0.36
CA SER A 31 -6.28 -8.58 0.23
C SER A 31 -5.34 -7.91 1.25
N ARG A 32 -4.20 -8.57 1.52
CA ARG A 32 -3.09 -7.98 2.29
C ARG A 32 -2.15 -7.23 1.35
N LEU A 33 -1.80 -6.00 1.71
CA LEU A 33 -0.81 -5.17 1.04
C LEU A 33 0.42 -5.04 1.96
N VAL A 34 1.53 -5.64 1.57
CA VAL A 34 2.78 -5.60 2.33
C VAL A 34 3.74 -4.63 1.66
N LEU A 35 4.16 -3.61 2.40
CA LEU A 35 5.15 -2.63 1.97
C LEU A 35 6.52 -3.00 2.55
N MET A 36 7.53 -3.15 1.71
CA MET A 36 8.88 -3.47 2.14
C MET A 36 9.88 -2.47 1.59
N ASP A 37 10.76 -1.95 2.43
CA ASP A 37 11.92 -1.16 2.02
C ASP A 37 13.02 -1.26 3.07
N ILE A 38 14.28 -1.13 2.65
CA ILE A 38 15.43 -1.11 3.57
C ILE A 38 15.58 0.24 4.27
N ASP A 39 14.98 1.30 3.72
CA ASP A 39 14.96 2.65 4.30
C ASP A 39 13.70 2.82 5.17
N GLU A 40 13.87 2.70 6.48
CA GLU A 40 12.78 2.77 7.46
C GLU A 40 12.03 4.12 7.43
N GLU A 41 12.72 5.23 7.19
CA GLU A 41 12.11 6.55 7.18
C GLU A 41 11.18 6.70 5.98
N ARG A 42 11.66 6.31 4.79
CA ARG A 42 10.87 6.32 3.55
C ARG A 42 9.73 5.32 3.60
N LEU A 43 9.97 4.14 4.18
CA LEU A 43 8.93 3.12 4.37
C LEU A 43 7.80 3.64 5.26
N LYS A 44 8.16 4.21 6.42
CA LYS A 44 7.18 4.78 7.37
C LYS A 44 6.35 5.90 6.74
N ALA A 45 6.99 6.80 5.99
CA ALA A 45 6.29 7.85 5.25
C ALA A 45 5.29 7.26 4.24
N THR A 46 5.72 6.23 3.50
CA THR A 46 4.87 5.52 2.54
C THR A 46 3.69 4.85 3.21
N TYR A 47 3.92 4.11 4.30
CA TYR A 47 2.88 3.41 5.05
C TYR A 47 1.78 4.36 5.54
N ILE A 48 2.16 5.51 6.11
CA ILE A 48 1.20 6.53 6.56
C ILE A 48 0.35 7.03 5.39
N LEU A 49 0.98 7.37 4.26
CA LEU A 49 0.29 7.91 3.10
C LEU A 49 -0.63 6.87 2.44
N VAL A 50 -0.16 5.63 2.27
CA VAL A 50 -0.94 4.52 1.70
C VAL A 50 -2.16 4.21 2.56
N THR A 51 -1.97 4.08 3.88
CA THR A 51 -3.07 3.76 4.80
C THR A 51 -4.12 4.87 4.83
N LYS A 52 -3.69 6.14 4.82
CA LYS A 52 -4.60 7.28 4.73
C LYS A 52 -5.36 7.30 3.40
N TYR A 53 -4.65 7.09 2.30
CA TYR A 53 -5.23 7.14 0.95
C TYR A 53 -6.28 6.04 0.73
N LEU A 54 -5.98 4.80 1.13
CA LEU A 54 -6.93 3.68 1.05
C LEU A 54 -8.19 3.93 1.90
N ARG A 55 -8.02 4.52 3.10
CA ARG A 55 -9.15 4.90 3.97
C ARG A 55 -10.02 5.97 3.32
N GLU A 56 -9.44 7.01 2.74
CA GLU A 56 -10.19 8.07 2.04
C GLU A 56 -10.98 7.54 0.85
N LEU A 57 -10.47 6.49 0.18
CA LEU A 57 -11.12 5.85 -0.95
C LEU A 57 -12.11 4.73 -0.55
N ASN A 58 -12.26 4.43 0.74
CA ASN A 58 -13.01 3.27 1.24
C ASN A 58 -12.58 1.95 0.58
N ALA A 59 -11.29 1.80 0.28
CA ALA A 59 -10.72 0.61 -0.31
C ALA A 59 -10.27 -0.35 0.79
N GLU A 60 -10.87 -1.53 0.86
CA GLU A 60 -10.63 -2.48 1.95
C GLU A 60 -9.36 -3.30 1.71
N TYR A 61 -8.28 -2.94 2.41
CA TYR A 61 -7.02 -3.68 2.40
C TYR A 61 -6.42 -3.72 3.81
N THR A 62 -5.77 -4.84 4.17
CA THR A 62 -4.93 -4.92 5.36
C THR A 62 -3.52 -4.51 4.99
N VAL A 63 -3.02 -3.39 5.54
CA VAL A 63 -1.68 -2.87 5.20
C VAL A 63 -0.68 -3.26 6.29
N GLU A 64 0.45 -3.82 5.87
CA GLU A 64 1.59 -4.16 6.72
C GLU A 64 2.86 -3.51 6.16
N GLN A 65 3.85 -3.25 7.02
CA GLN A 65 5.18 -2.78 6.62
C GLN A 65 6.27 -3.67 7.23
N THR A 66 7.33 -3.95 6.48
CA THR A 66 8.46 -4.78 6.90
C THR A 66 9.80 -4.31 6.35
#